data_AF-A8BQY7-F1
#
_entry.id   AF-A8BQY7-F1
#
_cell.length_a   1.000
_cell.length_b   1.000
_cell.length_c   1.000
_cell.angle_alpha   90.00
_cell.angle_beta   90.00
_cell.angle_gamma   90.00
#
_symmetry.space_group_name_H-M   'P 1'
#
loop_
_entity.id
_entity.type
_entity.pdbx_description
1 polymer ?
#
loop_
_entity_poly.entity_id
_entity_poly.type
_entity_poly.pdbx_seq_one_letter_code
_entity_poly.pdbx_strand_id
1 'polypeptide(L)' 'TRWHRVAVAVKGQSVTLIVDCKKRVTRPLPRSARPLLDTHGVIIFGARILDEEVFE' A
#
# COMPACT_ATOMS: atom_id res chain seq x y z
N THR A 1 -18.17 9.11 16.56
CA THR A 1 -17.20 8.74 15.51
C THR A 1 -17.10 7.22 15.45
N ARG A 2 -16.96 6.63 14.26
CA ARG A 2 -16.81 5.17 14.10
C ARG A 2 -15.40 4.87 13.59
N TRP A 3 -14.61 4.17 14.40
CA TRP A 3 -13.28 3.72 14.01
C TRP A 3 -13.37 2.56 13.02
N HIS A 4 -12.46 2.55 12.05
CA HIS A 4 -12.25 1.44 11.14
C HIS A 4 -10.78 1.02 11.20
N ARG A 5 -10.52 -0.28 11.06
CA ARG A 5 -9.15 -0.82 10.96
C ARG A 5 -8.85 -1.12 9.50
N VAL A 6 -7.81 -0.50 8.97
CA VAL A 6 -7.32 -0.76 7.61
C VAL A 6 -5.94 -1.39 7.68
N ALA A 7 -5.71 -2.43 6.88
CA ALA A 7 -4.40 -3.00 6.66
C ALA A 7 -4.14 -3.19 5.17
N VAL A 8 -2.91 -2.95 4.74
CA VAL A 8 -2.44 -3.18 3.37
C VAL A 8 -1.26 -4.14 3.43
N ALA A 9 -1.28 -5.18 2.59
CA ALA A 9 -0.20 -6.15 2.47
C ALA A 9 0.26 -6.22 1.02
N VAL A 10 1.57 -6.18 0.80
CA VAL A 10 2.19 -6.31 -0.52
C VAL A 10 3.07 -7.56 -0.53
N LYS A 11 2.86 -8.44 -1.51
CA LYS A 11 3.69 -9.64 -1.73
C LYS A 11 3.88 -9.85 -3.23
N GLY A 12 5.12 -9.79 -3.71
CA GLY A 12 5.40 -9.89 -5.14
C GLY A 12 4.57 -8.88 -5.94
N GLN A 13 3.92 -9.29 -7.03
CA GLN A 13 3.08 -8.41 -7.85
C GLN A 13 1.61 -8.39 -7.38
N SER A 14 1.38 -8.47 -6.08
CA SER A 14 0.03 -8.47 -5.50
C SER A 14 -0.07 -7.54 -4.30
N VAL A 15 -1.17 -6.79 -4.25
CA VAL A 15 -1.56 -5.93 -3.13
C VAL A 15 -2.89 -6.39 -2.58
N THR A 16 -3.02 -6.42 -1.25
CA THR A 16 -4.24 -6.83 -0.55
C THR A 16 -4.65 -5.76 0.45
N LEU A 17 -5.89 -5.29 0.33
CA LEU A 17 -6.55 -4.39 1.27
C LEU A 17 -7.44 -5.20 2.21
N ILE A 18 -7.33 -4.97 3.51
CA ILE A 18 -8.16 -5.57 4.56
C ILE A 18 -8.85 -4.46 5.36
N VAL A 19 -10.17 -4.51 5.46
CA VAL A 19 -10.96 -3.55 6.25
C VAL A 19 -11.71 -4.29 7.35
N ASP A 20 -11.56 -3.81 8.57
CA ASP A 20 -12.15 -4.31 9.82
C ASP A 20 -11.90 -5.80 10.07
N CYS A 21 -10.81 -6.34 9.52
CA CYS A 21 -10.51 -7.79 9.48
C CYS A 21 -11.62 -8.67 8.92
N LYS A 22 -12.47 -8.09 8.07
CA LYS A 22 -13.58 -8.81 7.43
C LYS A 22 -13.46 -8.73 5.92
N LYS A 23 -13.51 -7.52 5.36
CA LYS A 23 -13.44 -7.33 3.91
C LYS A 23 -12.00 -7.47 3.46
N ARG A 24 -11.75 -8.33 2.48
CA ARG A 24 -10.43 -8.53 1.86
C ARG A 24 -10.55 -8.42 0.35
N VAL A 25 -9.74 -7.55 -0.26
CA VAL A 25 -9.66 -7.39 -1.72
C VAL A 25 -8.21 -7.49 -2.13
N THR A 26 -7.92 -8.38 -3.08
CA THR A 26 -6.58 -8.54 -3.65
C THR A 26 -6.61 -8.12 -5.12
N ARG A 27 -5.61 -7.34 -5.53
CA ARG A 27 -5.44 -6.88 -6.91
C ARG A 27 -4.00 -7.09 -7.38
N PRO A 28 -3.79 -7.25 -8.70
CA PRO A 28 -2.45 -7.17 -9.28
C PRO A 28 -1.81 -5.81 -8.95
N LEU A 29 -0.53 -5.82 -8.62
CA LEU A 29 0.29 -4.62 -8.46
C LEU A 29 1.24 -4.56 -9.67
N PRO A 30 1.03 -3.62 -10.61
CA PRO A 30 1.92 -3.47 -11.77
C PRO A 30 3.32 -3.05 -11.31
N ARG A 31 4.29 -3.96 -11.40
CA ARG A 31 5.71 -3.71 -11.12
C ARG A 31 6.58 -4.84 -11.65
N SER A 32 7.91 -4.72 -11.50
CA SER A 32 8.85 -5.75 -11.96
C SER A 32 8.63 -7.12 -11.29
N ALA A 33 9.08 -8.18 -11.98
CA ALA A 33 8.97 -9.55 -11.45
C ALA A 33 9.86 -9.82 -10.23
N ARG A 34 10.89 -8.99 -10.02
CA ARG A 34 11.84 -9.07 -8.91
C ARG A 34 11.93 -7.71 -8.22
N PRO A 35 10.88 -7.28 -7.51
CA PRO A 35 10.87 -5.98 -6.88
C PRO A 35 11.85 -5.94 -5.69
N LEU A 36 12.60 -4.85 -5.56
CA LEU A 36 13.47 -4.56 -4.42
C LEU A 36 12.95 -3.30 -3.72
N LEU A 37 12.92 -3.30 -2.40
CA LEU A 37 12.57 -2.13 -1.59
C LEU A 37 13.85 -1.35 -1.28
N ASP A 38 13.89 -0.07 -1.64
CA ASP A 38 14.92 0.82 -1.11
C ASP A 38 14.58 1.19 0.34
N THR A 39 15.53 0.96 1.24
CA THR A 39 15.37 1.18 2.69
C THR A 39 16.13 2.40 3.19
N HIS A 40 16.83 3.11 2.31
CA HIS A 40 17.51 4.37 2.64
C HIS A 40 16.57 5.59 2.64
N GLY A 41 15.29 5.39 2.27
CA GLY A 41 14.27 6.43 2.28
C GLY A 41 13.72 6.76 3.68
N VAL A 42 12.65 7.56 3.71
CA VAL A 42 11.97 8.00 4.94
C VAL A 42 10.50 7.58 4.95
N ILE A 43 9.93 7.39 6.14
CA ILE A 43 8.49 7.14 6.31
C ILE A 43 7.82 8.43 6.79
N ILE A 44 6.84 8.92 6.03
CA ILE A 44 6.09 10.14 6.35
C ILE A 44 4.63 9.77 6.66
N PHE A 45 4.10 10.27 7.77
CA PHE A 45 2.70 10.05 8.19
C PHE A 45 1.93 11.36 8.21
N GLY A 46 0.66 11.33 7.81
CA GLY A 46 -0.25 12.48 7.91
C GLY A 46 0.01 13.61 6.89
N ALA A 47 0.88 13.38 5.90
CA ALA A 47 1.09 14.32 4.81
C ALA A 47 -0.06 14.24 3.79
N ARG A 48 -0.49 15.41 3.31
CA ARG A 48 -1.32 15.51 2.11
C ARG A 48 -0.40 15.52 0.90
N ILE A 49 -0.49 14.50 0.06
CA ILE A 49 0.20 14.44 -1.23
C ILE A 49 -0.74 15.07 -2.27
N LEU A 50 -0.22 15.96 -3.13
CA LEU A 50 -0.94 16.48 -4.29
C LEU A 50 -0.72 15.47 -5.43
N ASP A 51 -1.80 14.98 -6.05
CA ASP A 51 -1.73 13.91 -7.06
C ASP A 51 -0.94 14.36 -8.29
N GLU A 52 0.27 13.81 -8.47
CA GLU A 52 0.97 13.63 -9.76
C GLU A 52 2.26 12.81 -9.61
N GLU A 53 2.83 12.66 -8.42
CA GLU A 53 3.99 11.80 -8.19
C GLU A 53 3.54 10.36 -7.90
N VAL A 54 3.33 9.59 -8.98
CA VAL A 54 3.29 8.14 -8.90
C VAL A 54 4.70 7.68 -8.55
N PHE A 55 4.98 7.53 -7.25
CA PHE A 55 6.21 6.89 -6.81
C PHE A 55 6.15 5.41 -7.22
N GLU A 56 6.87 5.06 -8.28
CA GLU A 56 7.07 3.67 -8.73
C GLU A 56 7.89 2.84 -7.73
#